data_AF-A0A531M4L3-F1
#
_entry.id   AF-A0A531M4L3-F1
#
_cell.length_a   1.000
_cell.length_b   1.000
_cell.length_c   1.000
_cell.angle_alpha   90.00
_cell.angle_beta   90.00
_cell.angle_gamma   90.00
#
_symmetry.space_group_name_H-M   'P 1'
#
loop_
_entity.id
_entity.type
_entity.pdbx_description
1 polymer ?
#
loop_
_entity_poly.entity_id
_entity_poly.type
_entity_poly.pdbx_seq_one_letter_code
_entity_poly.pdbx_strand_id
1 'polypeptide(L)'
;KDYFGRAATYGTTFYGQLAAERVGRQALNIVYPQPSAADRQNFAGREAVSAIKRLQEASYDRYAETLYRDLAGQLTSPGELALLAVLAEKQDNHFMALKVGKIAGARGIDVGALSHPLGVIPDSANISGSGKALAYAIARQESEFNVGAVS
;
A
#
# COMPACT_ATOMS: atom_id res chain seq x y z
N LYS A 1 4.73 -30.46 -0.31
CA LYS A 1 5.79 -29.42 -0.47
C LYS A 1 5.45 -28.44 -1.57
N ASP A 2 4.98 -28.90 -2.73
CA ASP A 2 4.61 -28.05 -3.87
C ASP A 2 3.52 -26.99 -3.54
N TYR A 3 2.45 -27.38 -2.83
CA TYR A 3 1.43 -26.43 -2.35
C TYR A 3 1.97 -25.35 -1.41
N PHE A 4 2.94 -25.68 -0.55
CA PHE A 4 3.59 -24.69 0.30
C PHE A 4 4.45 -23.73 -0.53
N GLY A 5 5.13 -24.22 -1.57
CA GLY A 5 5.88 -23.37 -2.51
C GLY A 5 4.99 -22.35 -3.22
N ARG A 6 3.79 -22.76 -3.64
CA ARG A 6 2.78 -21.87 -4.23
C ARG A 6 2.22 -20.87 -3.22
N ALA A 7 1.86 -21.31 -2.02
CA ALA A 7 1.36 -20.40 -0.99
C ALA A 7 2.44 -19.39 -0.54
N ALA A 8 3.71 -19.79 -0.51
CA ALA A 8 4.85 -18.95 -0.15
C ALA A 8 5.10 -17.78 -1.10
N THR A 9 4.43 -17.70 -2.26
CA THR A 9 4.49 -16.50 -3.12
C THR A 9 3.68 -15.34 -2.55
N TYR A 10 2.72 -15.61 -1.65
CA TYR A 10 1.88 -14.59 -1.01
C TYR A 10 2.49 -14.14 0.32
N GLY A 11 3.72 -13.61 0.30
CA GLY A 11 4.53 -13.32 1.49
C GLY A 11 3.96 -12.29 2.47
N THR A 12 2.93 -11.53 2.08
CA THR A 12 2.23 -10.56 2.95
C THR A 12 1.02 -11.16 3.67
N THR A 13 0.67 -12.41 3.39
CA THR A 13 -0.48 -13.10 4.01
C THR A 13 -0.02 -14.04 5.11
N PHE A 14 -0.84 -14.22 6.16
CA PHE A 14 -0.52 -15.10 7.29
C PHE A 14 -0.14 -16.53 6.85
N TYR A 15 -0.98 -17.16 6.03
CA TYR A 15 -0.71 -18.52 5.55
C TYR A 15 0.41 -18.58 4.50
N GLY A 16 0.65 -17.51 3.73
CA GLY A 16 1.80 -17.45 2.84
C GLY A 16 3.12 -17.40 3.62
N GLN A 17 3.17 -16.69 4.74
CA GLN A 17 4.32 -16.66 5.64
C GLN A 17 4.58 -18.02 6.30
N LEU A 18 3.55 -18.67 6.84
CA LEU A 18 3.67 -20.03 7.39
C LEU A 18 4.11 -21.05 6.32
N ALA A 19 3.61 -20.91 5.09
CA ALA A 19 4.02 -21.77 3.98
C ALA A 19 5.49 -21.55 3.59
N ALA A 20 5.96 -20.30 3.59
CA ALA A 20 7.35 -19.93 3.36
C ALA A 20 8.28 -20.54 4.41
N GLU A 21 7.91 -20.43 5.69
CA GLU A 21 8.62 -21.07 6.80
C GLU A 21 8.70 -22.59 6.60
N ARG A 22 7.59 -23.22 6.20
CA ARG A 22 7.51 -24.68 6.01
C ARG A 22 8.43 -25.21 4.90
N VAL A 23 8.83 -24.37 3.95
CA VAL A 23 9.77 -24.69 2.87
C VAL A 23 11.17 -24.10 3.09
N GLY A 24 11.46 -23.55 4.27
CA GLY A 24 12.78 -23.03 4.64
C GLY A 24 13.10 -21.64 4.07
N ARG A 25 12.10 -20.89 3.61
CA ARG A 25 12.27 -19.48 3.22
C ARG A 25 12.10 -18.60 4.46
N GLN A 26 13.22 -18.21 5.06
CA GLN A 26 13.25 -17.45 6.32
C GLN A 26 13.20 -15.93 6.13
N ALA A 27 13.49 -15.42 4.92
CA ALA A 27 13.51 -13.99 4.63
C ALA A 27 12.30 -13.59 3.80
N LEU A 28 11.54 -12.61 4.30
CA LEU A 28 10.53 -11.91 3.52
C LEU A 28 11.25 -10.87 2.66
N ASN A 29 11.28 -11.06 1.35
CA ASN A 29 11.77 -10.03 0.43
C ASN A 29 10.65 -9.04 0.13
N ILE A 30 10.44 -8.08 1.04
CA ILE A 30 9.41 -7.05 0.90
C ILE A 30 10.08 -5.77 0.39
N VAL A 31 10.05 -5.56 -0.92
CA VAL A 31 10.66 -4.39 -1.56
C VAL A 31 9.58 -3.38 -1.94
N TYR A 32 9.87 -2.09 -1.82
CA TYR A 32 9.05 -1.06 -2.44
C TYR A 32 9.21 -1.12 -3.96
N PRO A 33 8.12 -1.25 -4.75
CA PRO A 33 8.22 -1.24 -6.20
C PRO A 33 8.89 0.05 -6.67
N GLN A 34 9.93 -0.08 -7.50
CA GLN A 34 10.63 1.07 -8.09
C GLN A 34 10.04 1.37 -9.46
N PRO A 35 9.40 2.54 -9.67
CA PRO A 35 8.79 2.87 -10.95
C PRO A 35 9.84 3.09 -12.04
N SER A 36 9.68 2.40 -13.16
CA SER A 36 10.49 2.59 -14.36
C SER A 36 10.19 3.93 -15.05
N ALA A 37 11.00 4.30 -16.05
CA ALA A 37 10.72 5.47 -16.88
C ALA A 37 9.37 5.34 -17.63
N ALA A 38 9.06 4.12 -18.12
CA ALA A 38 7.80 3.83 -18.78
C ALA A 38 6.60 3.95 -17.82
N ASP A 39 6.73 3.45 -16.58
CA ASP A 39 5.68 3.61 -15.57
C ASP A 39 5.39 5.09 -15.31
N ARG A 40 6.44 5.91 -15.17
CA ARG A 40 6.29 7.36 -14.94
C ARG A 40 5.59 8.05 -16.10
N GLN A 41 5.97 7.72 -17.33
CA GLN A 41 5.35 8.28 -18.53
C GLN A 41 3.88 7.86 -18.64
N ASN A 42 3.58 6.56 -18.51
CA ASN A 42 2.22 6.04 -18.58
C ASN A 42 1.34 6.64 -17.49
N PHE A 43 1.82 6.63 -16.25
CA PHE A 43 1.11 7.19 -15.10
C PHE A 43 0.82 8.68 -15.29
N ALA A 44 1.80 9.48 -15.72
CA ALA A 44 1.62 10.89 -15.97
C ALA A 44 0.62 11.18 -17.11
N GLY A 45 0.52 10.29 -18.10
CA GLY A 45 -0.40 10.41 -19.23
C GLY A 45 -1.85 10.04 -18.91
N ARG A 46 -2.16 9.51 -17.71
CA ARG A 46 -3.53 9.11 -17.36
C ARG A 46 -4.40 10.32 -17.02
N GLU A 47 -5.57 10.39 -17.63
CA GLU A 47 -6.56 11.42 -17.33
C GLU A 47 -6.98 11.39 -15.85
N ALA A 48 -7.18 10.20 -15.28
CA ALA A 48 -7.51 10.02 -13.87
C ALA A 48 -6.45 10.66 -12.93
N VAL A 49 -5.16 10.57 -13.27
CA VAL A 49 -4.09 11.20 -12.47
C VAL A 49 -4.17 12.72 -12.54
N SER A 50 -4.49 13.27 -13.71
CA SER A 50 -4.70 14.71 -13.86
C SER A 50 -5.95 15.20 -13.13
N ALA A 51 -7.03 14.43 -13.16
CA ALA A 51 -8.27 14.73 -12.43
C ALA A 51 -8.07 14.67 -10.91
N ILE A 52 -7.36 13.66 -10.40
CA ILE A 52 -6.99 13.55 -8.98
C ILE A 52 -6.26 14.81 -8.52
N LYS A 53 -5.21 15.23 -9.24
CA LYS A 53 -4.43 16.43 -8.88
C LYS A 53 -5.30 17.68 -8.82
N ARG A 54 -6.15 17.90 -9.84
CA ARG A 54 -7.06 19.05 -9.89
C ARG A 54 -8.08 19.07 -8.76
N LEU A 55 -8.63 17.89 -8.41
CA LEU A 55 -9.56 17.79 -7.29
C LEU A 55 -8.86 18.09 -5.96
N GLN A 56 -7.62 17.61 -5.77
CA GLN A 56 -6.82 17.91 -4.58
C GLN A 56 -6.45 19.39 -4.49
N GLU A 57 -6.04 20.01 -5.60
CA GLU A 57 -5.76 21.45 -5.69
C GLU A 57 -6.99 22.31 -5.35
N ALA A 58 -8.19 21.80 -5.63
CA ALA A 58 -9.46 22.45 -5.29
C ALA A 58 -10.06 21.97 -3.95
N SER A 59 -9.30 21.24 -3.13
CA SER A 59 -9.74 20.71 -1.82
C SER A 59 -10.98 19.81 -1.87
N TYR A 60 -11.17 19.11 -3.00
CA TYR A 60 -12.23 18.13 -3.23
C TYR A 60 -11.75 16.70 -2.94
N ASP A 61 -11.15 16.48 -1.77
CA ASP A 61 -10.44 15.23 -1.42
C ASP A 61 -11.32 13.99 -1.50
N ARG A 62 -12.58 14.09 -1.07
CA ARG A 62 -13.56 12.98 -1.15
C ARG A 62 -13.73 12.46 -2.59
N TYR A 63 -13.74 13.37 -3.57
CA TYR A 63 -13.88 12.99 -4.98
C TYR A 63 -12.56 12.45 -5.52
N ALA A 64 -11.42 13.03 -5.12
CA ALA A 64 -10.10 12.50 -5.45
C ALA A 64 -9.94 11.06 -4.94
N GLU A 65 -10.36 10.76 -3.70
CA GLU A 65 -10.32 9.41 -3.12
C GLU A 65 -11.09 8.37 -3.94
N THR A 66 -12.21 8.77 -4.55
CA THR A 66 -12.99 7.87 -5.41
C THR A 66 -12.18 7.48 -6.64
N LEU A 67 -11.50 8.45 -7.26
CA LEU A 67 -10.60 8.21 -8.39
C LEU A 67 -9.34 7.44 -8.00
N TYR A 68 -8.78 7.66 -6.81
CA TYR A 68 -7.68 6.83 -6.30
C TYR A 68 -8.05 5.35 -6.24
N ARG A 69 -9.21 5.03 -5.66
CA ARG A 69 -9.67 3.66 -5.50
C ARG A 69 -9.96 2.99 -6.84
N ASP A 70 -10.65 3.72 -7.73
CA ASP A 70 -10.96 3.23 -9.07
C ASP A 70 -9.67 2.99 -9.88
N LEU A 71 -8.76 3.96 -9.90
CA LEU A 71 -7.49 3.84 -10.62
C LEU A 71 -6.63 2.70 -10.05
N ALA A 72 -6.55 2.53 -8.72
CA ALA A 72 -5.87 1.39 -8.09
C ALA A 72 -6.50 0.04 -8.49
N GLY A 73 -7.81 0.01 -8.71
CA GLY A 73 -8.55 -1.15 -9.21
C GLY A 73 -8.23 -1.50 -10.67
N GLN A 74 -7.70 -0.56 -11.44
CA GLN A 74 -7.40 -0.73 -12.86
C GLN A 74 -5.91 -1.00 -13.11
N LEU A 75 -5.01 -0.28 -12.41
CA LEU A 75 -3.56 -0.39 -12.60
C LEU A 75 -3.06 -1.82 -12.35
N THR A 76 -2.18 -2.30 -13.23
CA THR A 76 -1.55 -3.62 -13.11
C THR A 76 -0.05 -3.54 -12.85
N SER A 77 0.60 -2.43 -13.22
CA SER A 77 2.02 -2.20 -12.94
C SER A 77 2.23 -1.87 -11.46
N PRO A 78 3.06 -2.65 -10.72
CA PRO A 78 3.49 -2.28 -9.37
C PRO A 78 4.18 -0.90 -9.32
N GLY A 79 4.88 -0.50 -10.38
CA GLY A 79 5.51 0.81 -10.49
C GLY A 79 4.51 1.95 -10.59
N GLU A 80 3.45 1.81 -11.40
CA GLU A 80 2.37 2.82 -11.47
C GLU A 80 1.57 2.88 -10.16
N LEU A 81 1.32 1.73 -9.51
CA LEU A 81 0.69 1.69 -8.19
C LEU A 81 1.54 2.40 -7.13
N ALA A 82 2.86 2.24 -7.17
CA ALA A 82 3.77 2.96 -6.30
C ALA A 82 3.72 4.48 -6.53
N LEU A 83 3.65 4.92 -7.80
CA LEU A 83 3.46 6.34 -8.12
C LEU A 83 2.12 6.88 -7.60
N LEU A 84 1.05 6.09 -7.68
CA LEU A 84 -0.26 6.46 -7.16
C LEU A 84 -0.24 6.60 -5.63
N ALA A 85 0.38 5.67 -4.92
CA ALA A 85 0.51 5.78 -3.47
C ALA A 85 1.35 7.00 -3.07
N VAL A 86 2.48 7.25 -3.75
CA VAL A 86 3.32 8.44 -3.52
C VAL A 86 2.55 9.73 -3.78
N LEU A 87 1.65 9.76 -4.75
CA LEU A 87 0.78 10.92 -4.99
C LEU A 87 -0.15 11.20 -3.79
N ALA A 88 -0.67 10.15 -3.16
CA ALA A 88 -1.47 10.28 -1.93
C ALA A 88 -0.60 10.68 -0.72
N GLU A 89 0.59 10.10 -0.56
CA GLU A 89 1.51 10.43 0.54
C GLU A 89 1.96 11.90 0.50
N LYS A 90 2.15 12.48 -0.69
CA LYS A 90 2.50 13.91 -0.83
C LYS A 90 1.43 14.86 -0.28
N GLN A 91 0.22 14.37 -0.10
CA GLN A 91 -0.90 15.11 0.49
C GLN A 91 -1.18 14.65 1.93
N ASP A 92 -0.19 14.01 2.58
CA ASP A 92 -0.27 13.42 3.92
C ASP A 92 -1.40 12.37 4.08
N ASN A 93 -1.90 11.83 2.96
CA ASN A 93 -2.99 10.85 2.96
C ASN A 93 -2.43 9.42 2.97
N HIS A 94 -1.84 9.04 4.10
CA HIS A 94 -1.28 7.70 4.31
C HIS A 94 -2.33 6.59 4.25
N PHE A 95 -3.57 6.90 4.64
CA PHE A 95 -4.71 5.99 4.50
C PHE A 95 -4.90 5.57 3.04
N MET A 96 -4.90 6.54 2.12
CA MET A 96 -5.10 6.26 0.70
C MET A 96 -3.87 5.63 0.04
N ALA A 97 -2.66 6.01 0.45
CA ALA A 97 -1.44 5.34 0.03
C ALA A 97 -1.47 3.83 0.35
N LEU A 98 -1.85 3.47 1.59
CA LEU A 98 -2.08 2.08 1.98
C LEU A 98 -3.21 1.43 1.18
N LYS A 99 -4.32 2.15 0.96
CA LYS A 99 -5.50 1.60 0.28
C LYS A 99 -5.17 1.17 -1.15
N VAL A 100 -4.36 1.96 -1.86
CA VAL A 100 -3.85 1.61 -3.19
C VAL A 100 -3.15 0.25 -3.16
N GLY A 101 -2.23 0.05 -2.20
CA GLY A 101 -1.53 -1.21 -2.02
C GLY A 101 -2.48 -2.38 -1.67
N LYS A 102 -3.47 -2.16 -0.79
CA LYS A 102 -4.46 -3.20 -0.43
C LYS A 102 -5.34 -3.61 -1.61
N ILE A 103 -5.81 -2.66 -2.42
CA ILE A 103 -6.65 -2.93 -3.59
C ILE A 103 -5.88 -3.78 -4.60
N ALA A 104 -4.64 -3.41 -4.90
CA ALA A 104 -3.79 -4.18 -5.82
C ALA A 104 -3.43 -5.56 -5.26
N GLY A 105 -3.06 -5.65 -3.97
CA GLY A 105 -2.76 -6.92 -3.32
C GLY A 105 -3.95 -7.89 -3.31
N ALA A 106 -5.18 -7.39 -3.11
CA ALA A 106 -6.40 -8.19 -3.20
C ALA A 106 -6.65 -8.78 -4.60
N ARG A 107 -6.08 -8.16 -5.63
CA ARG A 107 -6.11 -8.64 -7.03
C ARG A 107 -4.93 -9.58 -7.36
N GLY A 108 -4.09 -9.92 -6.38
CA GLY A 108 -2.94 -10.80 -6.55
C GLY A 108 -1.70 -10.13 -7.15
N ILE A 109 -1.67 -8.80 -7.23
CA ILE A 109 -0.48 -8.05 -7.66
C ILE A 109 0.51 -8.00 -6.50
N ASP A 110 1.75 -8.41 -6.75
CA ASP A 110 2.83 -8.24 -5.77
C ASP A 110 3.24 -6.76 -5.71
N VAL A 111 2.74 -6.08 -4.69
CA VAL A 111 3.05 -4.67 -4.40
C VAL A 111 4.08 -4.51 -3.30
N GLY A 112 4.66 -5.61 -2.81
CA GLY A 112 5.65 -5.63 -1.73
C GLY A 112 5.26 -4.73 -0.55
N ALA A 113 6.12 -3.77 -0.23
CA ALA A 113 5.98 -2.90 0.93
C ALA A 113 4.87 -1.85 0.81
N LEU A 114 4.29 -1.65 -0.39
CA LEU A 114 3.32 -0.58 -0.65
C LEU A 114 2.08 -0.65 0.25
N SER A 115 1.70 -1.85 0.67
CA SER A 115 0.55 -2.07 1.56
C SER A 115 0.89 -1.87 3.05
N HIS A 116 2.12 -1.48 3.39
CA HIS A 116 2.65 -1.33 4.75
C HIS A 116 3.44 -0.01 4.88
N PRO A 117 2.78 1.16 4.77
CA PRO A 117 3.48 2.44 4.86
C PRO A 117 4.13 2.63 6.23
N LEU A 118 5.29 3.28 6.22
CA LEU A 118 6.03 3.70 7.40
C LEU A 118 5.96 5.22 7.54
N GLY A 119 6.26 5.74 8.74
CA GLY A 119 6.28 7.18 9.02
C GLY A 119 4.94 7.77 9.46
N VAL A 120 3.87 6.96 9.49
CA VAL A 120 2.53 7.43 9.88
C VAL A 120 2.40 7.67 11.38
N ILE A 121 3.02 6.80 12.19
CA ILE A 121 3.05 6.98 13.65
C ILE A 121 4.23 7.90 13.98
N PRO A 122 4.01 9.07 14.63
CA PRO A 122 5.06 10.01 14.98
C PRO A 122 6.12 9.37 15.89
N ASP A 123 7.38 9.77 15.74
CA ASP A 123 8.48 9.27 16.58
C ASP A 123 8.33 9.66 18.06
N SER A 124 7.50 10.67 18.37
CA SER A 124 7.14 11.08 19.73
C SER A 124 6.07 10.20 20.39
N ALA A 125 5.41 9.31 19.64
CA ALA A 125 4.37 8.43 20.19
C ALA A 125 4.98 7.41 21.16
N ASN A 126 4.40 7.29 22.37
CA ASN A 126 4.86 6.30 23.34
C ASN A 126 4.38 4.89 22.96
N ILE A 127 5.18 4.20 22.14
CA ILE A 127 4.94 2.82 21.70
C ILE A 127 5.94 1.82 22.30
N SER A 128 6.65 2.22 23.36
CA SER A 128 7.70 1.41 23.99
C SER A 128 7.20 0.06 24.52
N GLY A 129 5.97 0.01 25.04
CA GLY A 129 5.38 -1.20 25.61
C GLY A 129 5.02 -2.27 24.57
N SER A 130 4.59 -1.88 23.37
CA SER A 130 4.21 -2.81 22.29
C SER A 130 5.33 -3.02 21.25
N GLY A 131 6.23 -2.06 21.12
CA GLY A 131 7.23 -2.01 20.06
C GLY A 131 6.66 -1.51 18.72
N LYS A 132 7.54 -0.99 17.86
CA LYS A 132 7.16 -0.33 16.61
C LYS A 132 6.35 -1.24 15.67
N ALA A 133 6.78 -2.49 15.49
CA ALA A 133 6.10 -3.41 14.56
C ALA A 133 4.65 -3.70 14.98
N LEU A 134 4.41 -3.99 16.27
CA LEU A 134 3.07 -4.28 16.77
C LEU A 134 2.18 -3.03 16.74
N ALA A 135 2.70 -1.87 17.12
CA ALA A 135 1.96 -0.60 17.03
C ALA A 135 1.50 -0.29 15.61
N TYR A 136 2.38 -0.45 14.61
CA TYR A 136 2.03 -0.28 13.20
C TYR A 136 1.02 -1.32 12.73
N ALA A 137 1.17 -2.59 13.14
CA ALA A 137 0.25 -3.66 12.76
C ALA A 137 -1.17 -3.39 13.28
N ILE A 138 -1.30 -2.94 14.53
CA ILE A 138 -2.60 -2.60 15.14
C ILE A 138 -3.21 -1.37 14.44
N ALA A 139 -2.47 -0.26 14.33
CA ALA A 139 -2.99 0.96 13.69
C ALA A 139 -3.44 0.71 12.25
N ARG A 140 -2.71 -0.15 11.52
CA ARG A 140 -3.08 -0.58 10.17
C ARG A 140 -4.39 -1.37 10.13
N GLN A 141 -4.61 -2.25 11.11
CA GLN A 141 -5.76 -3.13 11.14
C GLN A 141 -7.03 -2.41 11.61
N GLU A 142 -6.91 -1.56 12.63
CA GLU A 142 -8.05 -0.90 13.27
C GLU A 142 -8.61 0.26 12.43
N SER A 143 -7.74 1.11 11.87
CA SER A 143 -8.17 2.32 11.16
C SER A 143 -7.54 2.50 9.78
N GLU A 144 -6.69 1.58 9.34
CA GLU A 144 -5.87 1.77 8.15
C GLU A 144 -5.07 3.09 8.20
N PHE A 145 -4.66 3.51 9.41
CA PHE A 145 -4.02 4.79 9.71
C PHE A 145 -4.87 6.05 9.51
N ASN A 146 -6.19 5.92 9.36
CA ASN A 146 -7.08 7.08 9.37
C ASN A 146 -7.32 7.56 10.81
N VAL A 147 -6.79 8.74 11.16
CA VAL A 147 -6.93 9.35 12.50
C VAL A 147 -8.38 9.74 12.82
N GLY A 148 -9.21 10.00 11.79
CA GLY A 148 -10.62 10.37 11.93
C GLY A 148 -11.60 9.20 11.78
N ALA A 149 -11.14 7.95 11.83
CA ALA A 149 -12.00 6.78 11.68
C ALA A 149 -13.03 6.68 12.83
N VAL A 150 -14.29 6.44 12.49
CA VAL A 150 -15.39 6.15 13.43
C VAL A 150 -16.08 4.88 12.97
N SER A 151 -16.34 3.94 13.90
CA SER A 151 -16.96 2.62 13.65
C SER A 151 -18.39 2.54 14.16
#